data_AF-A0A496AVI1-F1
#
_entry.id   AF-A0A496AVI1-F1
#
_cell.length_a   1.000
_cell.length_b   1.000
_cell.length_c   1.000
_cell.angle_alpha   90.00
_cell.angle_beta   90.00
_cell.angle_gamma   90.00
#
_symmetry.space_group_name_H-M   'P 1'
#
loop_
_entity.id
_entity.type
_entity.pdbx_description
1 polymer ?
#
loop_
_entity_poly.entity_id
_entity_poly.type
_entity_poly.pdbx_seq_one_letter_code
_entity_poly.pdbx_strand_id
1 'polypeptide(L)'
;MKKPIFFLLLGLGVLLLVGGIVVFVPIFKNMYAEMGEIIDKQTEYRRELRNYAFQPLTEEQDILLAQIEENPSTQESNSLDVILSTEEYLTYINNKYNSEYTDYLSYIHSMPDTNHRMVLLERLNTILDTEVREDEENIWVDFYYTIRNWSKSGKNQLNSRKEFQDLLTKELVDPLMKYTKSGFSVKTVQMGMISAMMIDDTEIFHKAWQSRMRTFGEHKGILYAAIATPDEFALMRSFFEDDVSFRQWIVDPFEIKEPE
;
A
#
# COMPACT_ATOMS: atom_id res chain seq x y z
N MET A 1 -17.61 19.55 16.94
CA MET A 1 -17.26 20.30 15.71
C MET A 1 -15.80 20.05 15.40
N LYS A 2 -15.50 19.50 14.23
CA LYS A 2 -14.18 19.06 13.76
C LYS A 2 -13.25 20.26 13.50
N LYS A 3 -12.00 20.18 13.98
CA LYS A 3 -10.74 20.63 13.33
C LYS A 3 -9.57 20.36 14.28
N PRO A 4 -8.67 19.41 13.95
CA PRO A 4 -7.24 19.69 14.13
C PRO A 4 -6.39 18.96 13.09
N ILE A 5 -6.27 19.49 11.86
CA ILE A 5 -5.39 18.88 10.83
C ILE A 5 -4.41 19.90 10.22
N PHE A 6 -4.63 21.21 10.38
CA PHE A 6 -3.85 22.23 9.65
C PHE A 6 -2.62 22.80 10.37
N PHE A 7 -2.40 22.48 11.65
CA PHE A 7 -1.37 23.19 12.45
C PHE A 7 0.02 22.56 12.44
N LEU A 8 0.21 21.33 11.96
CA LEU A 8 1.51 20.65 12.04
C LEU A 8 2.50 21.02 10.92
N LEU A 9 2.03 21.68 9.85
CA LEU A 9 2.90 22.35 8.87
C LEU A 9 3.16 23.83 9.21
N LEU A 10 2.43 24.40 10.18
CA LEU A 10 2.58 25.79 10.62
C LEU A 10 3.68 25.98 11.69
N GLY A 11 4.12 24.89 12.35
CA GLY A 11 5.12 24.95 13.44
C GLY A 11 6.54 25.32 13.00
N LEU A 12 6.88 25.17 11.73
CA LEU A 12 8.17 25.60 11.17
C LEU A 12 8.12 26.98 10.48
N GLY A 13 6.93 27.59 10.37
CA GLY A 13 6.68 28.78 9.54
C GLY A 13 6.64 30.13 10.27
N VAL A 14 6.75 30.19 11.61
CA VAL A 14 6.41 31.43 12.35
C VAL A 14 7.65 32.22 12.85
N LEU A 15 8.87 31.72 12.70
CA LEU A 15 10.08 32.42 13.19
C LEU A 15 10.73 33.41 12.19
N LEU A 16 10.19 33.60 10.98
CA LEU A 16 10.73 34.51 9.96
C LEU A 16 9.73 35.60 9.49
N LEU A 17 8.89 36.10 10.40
CA LEU A 17 8.17 37.37 10.24
C LEU A 17 9.12 38.47 10.76
N VAL A 18 9.58 39.46 9.99
CA VAL A 18 8.80 40.64 9.58
C VAL A 18 9.25 41.23 8.21
N GLY A 19 10.25 40.67 7.52
CA GLY A 19 10.77 41.24 6.25
C GLY A 19 10.27 40.60 4.94
N GLY A 20 9.72 39.39 4.97
CA GLY A 20 9.60 38.51 3.80
C GLY A 20 8.18 38.20 3.30
N ILE A 21 7.16 38.99 3.63
CA ILE A 21 5.76 38.58 3.40
C ILE A 21 5.30 38.76 1.94
N VAL A 22 5.97 39.55 1.09
CA VAL A 22 5.44 39.83 -0.27
C VAL A 22 5.89 38.82 -1.34
N VAL A 23 7.05 38.16 -1.16
CA VAL A 23 7.63 37.27 -2.19
C VAL A 23 7.17 35.82 -2.06
N PHE A 24 6.78 35.37 -0.86
CA PHE A 24 6.42 33.96 -0.61
C PHE A 24 4.92 33.64 -0.76
N VAL A 25 4.03 34.64 -0.75
CA VAL A 25 2.57 34.42 -0.90
C VAL A 25 2.18 33.69 -2.20
N PRO A 26 2.79 33.98 -3.37
CA PRO A 26 2.50 33.23 -4.60
C PRO A 26 2.96 31.76 -4.52
N ILE A 27 4.11 31.51 -3.88
CA ILE A 27 4.69 30.15 -3.72
C ILE A 27 3.78 29.30 -2.84
N PHE A 28 3.31 29.84 -1.72
CA PHE A 28 2.36 29.13 -0.85
C PHE A 28 1.01 28.90 -1.53
N LYS A 29 0.50 29.86 -2.31
CA LYS A 29 -0.79 29.71 -3.02
C LYS A 29 -0.73 28.62 -4.10
N ASN A 30 0.35 28.54 -4.86
CA ASN A 30 0.55 27.49 -5.86
C ASN A 30 0.70 26.11 -5.19
N MET A 31 1.48 26.05 -4.11
CA MET A 31 1.63 24.82 -3.31
C MET A 31 0.29 24.33 -2.73
N TYR A 32 -0.59 25.23 -2.28
CA TYR A 32 -1.93 24.85 -1.80
C TYR A 32 -2.84 24.31 -2.91
N ALA A 33 -2.76 24.88 -4.12
CA ALA A 33 -3.52 24.40 -5.26
C ALA A 33 -3.03 23.02 -5.72
N GLU A 34 -1.71 22.84 -5.85
CA GLU A 34 -1.09 21.56 -6.19
C GLU A 34 -1.38 20.47 -5.12
N MET A 35 -1.37 20.84 -3.84
CA MET A 35 -1.79 19.93 -2.76
C MET A 35 -3.26 19.54 -2.87
N GLY A 36 -4.13 20.45 -3.31
CA GLY A 36 -5.55 20.16 -3.55
C GLY A 36 -5.72 19.12 -4.66
N GLU A 37 -5.01 19.28 -5.77
CA GLU A 37 -5.05 18.35 -6.89
C GLU A 37 -4.55 16.94 -6.51
N ILE A 38 -3.46 16.86 -5.74
CA ILE A 38 -2.94 15.58 -5.23
C ILE A 38 -3.97 14.88 -4.33
N ILE A 39 -4.67 15.64 -3.48
CA ILE A 39 -5.73 15.11 -2.61
C ILE A 39 -6.89 14.57 -3.45
N ASP A 40 -7.29 15.30 -4.51
CA ASP A 40 -8.38 14.88 -5.38
C ASP A 40 -8.01 13.60 -6.16
N LYS A 41 -6.82 13.56 -6.78
CA LYS A 41 -6.29 12.36 -7.47
C LYS A 41 -6.21 11.15 -6.53
N GLN A 42 -5.72 11.35 -5.31
CA GLN A 42 -5.67 10.26 -4.32
C GLN A 42 -7.06 9.82 -3.87
N THR A 43 -8.02 10.74 -3.74
CA THR A 43 -9.40 10.41 -3.36
C THR A 43 -10.06 9.54 -4.43
N GLU A 44 -9.85 9.90 -5.71
CA GLU A 44 -10.30 9.08 -6.84
C GLU A 44 -9.64 7.72 -6.85
N TYR A 45 -8.31 7.66 -6.72
CA TYR A 45 -7.58 6.40 -6.61
C TYR A 45 -8.14 5.52 -5.47
N ARG A 46 -8.36 6.09 -4.28
CA ARG A 46 -8.88 5.34 -3.13
C ARG A 46 -10.26 4.73 -3.43
N ARG A 47 -11.10 5.45 -4.16
CA ARG A 47 -12.41 4.98 -4.60
C ARG A 47 -12.27 3.81 -5.58
N GLU A 48 -11.39 3.93 -6.57
CA GLU A 48 -11.13 2.88 -7.55
C GLU A 48 -10.53 1.63 -6.90
N LEU A 49 -9.55 1.81 -6.01
CA LEU A 49 -8.93 0.72 -5.26
C LEU A 49 -9.95 -0.02 -4.42
N ARG A 50 -10.85 0.72 -3.75
CA ARG A 50 -11.95 0.09 -3.00
C ARG A 50 -12.88 -0.68 -3.91
N ASN A 51 -13.24 -0.15 -5.08
CA ASN A 51 -14.08 -0.88 -6.03
C ASN A 51 -13.40 -2.17 -6.48
N TYR A 52 -12.12 -2.09 -6.86
CA TYR A 52 -11.31 -3.25 -7.22
C TYR A 52 -11.22 -4.27 -6.09
N ALA A 53 -10.83 -3.85 -4.88
CA ALA A 53 -10.63 -4.74 -3.75
C ALA A 53 -11.91 -5.49 -3.34
N PHE A 54 -13.10 -4.90 -3.56
CA PHE A 54 -14.40 -5.48 -3.20
C PHE A 54 -15.14 -6.13 -4.37
N GLN A 55 -14.54 -6.20 -5.56
CA GLN A 55 -15.15 -6.92 -6.69
C GLN A 55 -15.37 -8.40 -6.33
N PRO A 56 -16.47 -9.00 -6.82
CA PRO A 56 -16.62 -10.46 -6.80
C PRO A 56 -15.57 -11.10 -7.71
N LEU A 57 -15.34 -12.40 -7.54
CA LEU A 57 -14.53 -13.17 -8.48
C LEU A 57 -15.13 -13.08 -9.89
N THR A 58 -14.24 -13.10 -10.88
CA THR A 58 -14.63 -13.37 -12.27
C THR A 58 -15.01 -14.84 -12.45
N GLU A 59 -15.64 -15.18 -13.57
CA GLU A 59 -16.00 -16.58 -13.88
C GLU A 59 -14.78 -17.52 -13.86
N GLU A 60 -13.65 -17.08 -14.44
CA GLU A 60 -12.39 -17.82 -14.40
C GLU A 60 -11.90 -18.06 -12.96
N GLN A 61 -12.00 -17.03 -12.11
CA GLN A 61 -11.59 -17.10 -10.71
C GLN A 61 -12.53 -17.98 -9.86
N ASP A 62 -13.84 -17.96 -10.13
CA ASP A 62 -14.81 -18.85 -9.47
C ASP A 62 -14.58 -20.32 -9.85
N ILE A 63 -14.25 -20.59 -11.13
CA ILE A 63 -13.87 -21.94 -11.59
C ILE A 63 -12.59 -22.40 -10.87
N LEU A 64 -11.58 -21.54 -10.79
CA LEU A 64 -10.34 -21.84 -10.08
C LEU A 64 -10.60 -22.16 -8.60
N LEU A 65 -11.44 -21.35 -7.92
CA LEU A 65 -11.78 -21.59 -6.53
C LEU A 65 -12.43 -22.96 -6.33
N ALA A 66 -13.38 -23.34 -7.20
CA ALA A 66 -14.02 -24.65 -7.14
C ALA A 66 -13.01 -25.79 -7.34
N GLN A 67 -12.09 -25.65 -8.30
CA GLN A 67 -11.03 -26.64 -8.55
C GLN A 67 -10.11 -26.83 -7.34
N ILE A 68 -9.69 -25.73 -6.70
CA ILE A 68 -8.84 -25.78 -5.50
C ILE A 68 -9.59 -26.46 -4.33
N GLU A 69 -10.88 -26.17 -4.14
CA GLU A 69 -11.71 -26.76 -3.07
C GLU A 69 -11.96 -28.28 -3.28
N GLU A 70 -12.03 -28.74 -4.53
CA GLU A 70 -12.21 -30.15 -4.88
C GLU A 70 -10.91 -30.96 -4.81
N ASN A 71 -9.74 -30.30 -4.75
CA ASN A 71 -8.44 -30.98 -4.71
C ASN A 71 -8.23 -31.69 -3.34
N PRO A 72 -7.95 -33.02 -3.30
CA PRO A 72 -7.75 -33.76 -2.06
C PRO A 72 -6.63 -33.19 -1.18
N SER A 73 -5.56 -32.66 -1.81
CA SER A 73 -4.41 -32.08 -1.10
C SER A 73 -4.81 -30.83 -0.31
N THR A 74 -5.81 -30.09 -0.80
CA THR A 74 -6.40 -28.93 -0.11
C THR A 74 -7.24 -29.35 1.08
N GLN A 75 -7.99 -30.44 0.96
CA GLN A 75 -8.89 -30.92 2.02
C GLN A 75 -8.13 -31.52 3.21
N GLU A 76 -6.94 -32.06 2.96
CA GLU A 76 -6.08 -32.67 3.99
C GLU A 76 -5.10 -31.65 4.62
N SER A 77 -4.92 -30.47 4.03
CA SER A 77 -3.98 -29.45 4.49
C SER A 77 -4.67 -28.26 5.16
N ASN A 78 -4.09 -27.80 6.27
CA ASN A 78 -4.44 -26.51 6.88
C ASN A 78 -3.47 -25.38 6.51
N SER A 79 -2.39 -25.69 5.77
CA SER A 79 -1.37 -24.71 5.39
C SER A 79 -1.77 -24.02 4.10
N LEU A 80 -1.85 -22.69 4.15
CA LEU A 80 -2.20 -21.88 3.00
C LEU A 80 -1.16 -22.01 1.89
N ASP A 81 0.11 -22.07 2.28
CA ASP A 81 1.22 -22.15 1.33
C ASP A 81 1.18 -23.48 0.55
N VAL A 82 0.72 -24.57 1.17
CA VAL A 82 0.48 -25.86 0.48
C VAL A 82 -0.72 -25.77 -0.46
N ILE A 83 -1.83 -25.20 0.01
CA ILE A 83 -3.07 -25.08 -0.80
C ILE A 83 -2.85 -24.20 -2.03
N LEU A 84 -2.11 -23.10 -1.88
CA LEU A 84 -1.79 -22.21 -2.99
C LEU A 84 -0.59 -22.71 -3.83
N SER A 85 -0.01 -23.86 -3.50
CA SER A 85 1.00 -24.53 -4.33
C SER A 85 0.41 -25.66 -5.19
N THR A 86 -0.91 -25.78 -5.28
CA THR A 86 -1.52 -26.75 -6.21
C THR A 86 -1.31 -26.33 -7.66
N GLU A 87 -1.36 -27.30 -8.57
CA GLU A 87 -1.16 -27.08 -10.00
C GLU A 87 -2.14 -26.05 -10.58
N GLU A 88 -3.39 -26.06 -10.11
CA GLU A 88 -4.44 -25.18 -10.60
C GLU A 88 -4.14 -23.71 -10.26
N TYR A 89 -3.76 -23.43 -9.01
CA TYR A 89 -3.40 -22.06 -8.60
C TYR A 89 -2.11 -21.60 -9.26
N LEU A 90 -1.08 -22.44 -9.32
CA LEU A 90 0.18 -22.08 -9.97
C LEU A 90 -0.01 -21.82 -11.47
N THR A 91 -0.84 -22.60 -12.16
CA THR A 91 -1.19 -22.35 -13.56
C THR A 91 -1.86 -20.99 -13.73
N TYR A 92 -2.81 -20.65 -12.86
CA TYR A 92 -3.47 -19.34 -12.87
C TYR A 92 -2.48 -18.18 -12.70
N ILE A 93 -1.61 -18.24 -11.69
CA ILE A 93 -0.60 -17.20 -11.43
C ILE A 93 0.43 -17.13 -12.56
N ASN A 94 0.95 -18.26 -13.03
CA ASN A 94 1.96 -18.31 -14.09
C ASN A 94 1.42 -17.74 -15.41
N ASN A 95 0.16 -18.04 -15.77
CA ASN A 95 -0.50 -17.46 -16.94
C ASN A 95 -0.70 -15.95 -16.79
N LYS A 96 -1.13 -15.50 -15.60
CA LYS A 96 -1.39 -14.09 -15.33
C LYS A 96 -0.12 -13.22 -15.41
N TYR A 97 1.01 -13.73 -14.92
CA TYR A 97 2.26 -12.97 -14.84
C TYR A 97 3.31 -13.41 -15.86
N ASN A 98 2.96 -14.33 -16.77
CA ASN A 98 3.89 -14.93 -17.74
C ASN A 98 5.21 -15.34 -17.07
N SER A 99 5.09 -16.12 -15.99
CA SER A 99 6.18 -16.53 -15.08
C SER A 99 6.13 -18.04 -14.85
N GLU A 100 7.16 -18.62 -14.24
CA GLU A 100 7.28 -20.05 -13.97
C GLU A 100 7.55 -20.32 -12.48
N TYR A 101 6.60 -19.94 -11.62
CA TYR A 101 6.67 -20.24 -10.19
C TYR A 101 6.46 -21.74 -9.93
N THR A 102 7.36 -22.34 -9.15
CA THR A 102 7.35 -23.77 -8.82
C THR A 102 6.43 -24.10 -7.65
N ASP A 103 6.21 -23.13 -6.78
CA ASP A 103 5.34 -23.20 -5.60
C ASP A 103 4.93 -21.79 -5.17
N TYR A 104 3.99 -21.68 -4.22
CA TYR A 104 3.50 -20.40 -3.76
C TYR A 104 4.57 -19.56 -3.05
N LEU A 105 5.51 -20.20 -2.34
CA LEU A 105 6.59 -19.51 -1.67
C LEU A 105 7.54 -18.84 -2.67
N SER A 106 7.79 -19.47 -3.82
CA SER A 106 8.59 -18.90 -4.91
C SER A 106 7.94 -17.63 -5.48
N TYR A 107 6.60 -17.59 -5.53
CA TYR A 107 5.84 -16.41 -5.90
C TYR A 107 5.87 -15.34 -4.81
N ILE A 108 5.73 -15.70 -3.53
CA ILE A 108 5.87 -14.75 -2.41
C ILE A 108 7.27 -14.12 -2.41
N HIS A 109 8.32 -14.91 -2.63
CA HIS A 109 9.70 -14.43 -2.64
C HIS A 109 10.03 -13.53 -3.82
N SER A 110 9.23 -13.55 -4.91
CA SER A 110 9.40 -12.60 -6.00
C SER A 110 8.78 -11.24 -5.69
N MET A 111 7.97 -11.12 -4.63
CA MET A 111 7.32 -9.87 -4.24
C MET A 111 8.22 -8.94 -3.41
N PRO A 112 8.22 -7.63 -3.68
CA PRO A 112 7.58 -6.99 -4.83
C PRO A 112 8.34 -7.25 -6.14
N ASP A 113 7.61 -7.64 -7.18
CA ASP A 113 8.19 -7.92 -8.49
C ASP A 113 8.33 -6.65 -9.35
N THR A 114 8.91 -6.80 -10.55
CA THR A 114 9.09 -5.68 -11.48
C THR A 114 7.76 -5.05 -11.90
N ASN A 115 6.73 -5.85 -12.13
CA ASN A 115 5.42 -5.35 -12.57
C ASN A 115 4.77 -4.51 -11.48
N HIS A 116 4.77 -4.99 -10.23
CA HIS A 116 4.26 -4.25 -9.09
C HIS A 116 5.01 -2.94 -8.89
N ARG A 117 6.36 -2.96 -9.00
CA ARG A 117 7.17 -1.72 -8.96
C ARG A 117 6.78 -0.75 -10.09
N MET A 118 6.58 -1.24 -11.31
CA MET A 118 6.18 -0.39 -12.45
C MET A 118 4.80 0.26 -12.22
N VAL A 119 3.82 -0.48 -11.71
CA VAL A 119 2.48 0.07 -11.38
C VAL A 119 2.58 1.18 -10.32
N LEU A 120 3.44 1.00 -9.31
CA LEU A 120 3.68 2.03 -8.29
C LEU A 120 4.34 3.29 -8.88
N LEU A 121 5.30 3.13 -9.79
CA LEU A 121 5.96 4.25 -10.46
C LEU A 121 5.03 4.99 -11.41
N GLU A 122 4.22 4.28 -12.18
CA GLU A 122 3.18 4.88 -13.02
C GLU A 122 2.20 5.71 -12.18
N ARG A 123 1.79 5.18 -11.02
CA ARG A 123 0.95 5.90 -10.07
C ARG A 123 1.65 7.13 -9.50
N LEU A 124 2.90 7.02 -9.08
CA LEU A 124 3.68 8.14 -8.58
C LEU A 124 3.72 9.27 -9.62
N ASN A 125 4.07 8.93 -10.85
CA ASN A 125 4.18 9.89 -11.96
C ASN A 125 2.83 10.50 -12.33
N THR A 126 1.74 9.72 -12.28
CA THR A 126 0.38 10.23 -12.52
C THR A 126 -0.06 11.23 -11.45
N ILE A 127 0.26 10.96 -10.18
CA ILE A 127 -0.15 11.83 -9.06
C ILE A 127 0.73 13.09 -9.02
N LEU A 128 2.04 12.94 -9.16
CA LEU A 128 2.99 14.05 -9.12
C LEU A 128 2.95 14.93 -10.37
N ASP A 129 2.56 14.38 -11.52
CA ASP A 129 2.50 15.07 -12.81
C ASP A 129 3.82 15.78 -13.17
N THR A 130 4.94 15.19 -12.78
CA THR A 130 6.29 15.70 -13.06
C THR A 130 7.28 14.56 -13.23
N GLU A 131 8.33 14.79 -14.01
CA GLU A 131 9.39 13.83 -14.22
C GLU A 131 10.17 13.62 -12.91
N VAL A 132 10.22 12.37 -12.46
CA VAL A 132 10.98 11.95 -11.30
C VAL A 132 12.24 11.24 -11.79
N ARG A 133 13.39 11.54 -11.18
CA ARG A 133 14.62 10.83 -11.54
C ARG A 133 14.57 9.41 -11.01
N GLU A 134 15.16 8.47 -11.75
CA GLU A 134 15.21 7.05 -11.37
C GLU A 134 15.73 6.80 -9.94
N ASP A 135 16.69 7.58 -9.46
CA ASP A 135 17.18 7.46 -8.07
C ASP A 135 16.15 7.91 -7.03
N GLU A 136 15.38 8.95 -7.32
CA GLU A 136 14.30 9.43 -6.46
C GLU A 136 13.09 8.48 -6.49
N GLU A 137 12.78 7.93 -7.66
CA GLU A 137 11.76 6.89 -7.87
C GLU A 137 12.07 5.66 -7.01
N ASN A 138 13.30 5.15 -7.05
CA ASN A 138 13.71 4.00 -6.25
C ASN A 138 13.62 4.26 -4.74
N ILE A 139 14.07 5.43 -4.27
CA ILE A 139 13.93 5.82 -2.86
C ILE A 139 12.45 5.81 -2.44
N TRP A 140 11.59 6.39 -3.28
CA TRP A 140 10.18 6.48 -2.96
C TRP A 140 9.50 5.10 -2.96
N VAL A 141 9.83 4.22 -3.91
CA VAL A 141 9.31 2.84 -3.97
C VAL A 141 9.77 2.03 -2.75
N ASP A 142 11.03 2.16 -2.33
CA ASP A 142 11.52 1.46 -1.13
C ASP A 142 10.83 1.98 0.14
N PHE A 143 10.58 3.29 0.20
CA PHE A 143 9.80 3.89 1.28
C PHE A 143 8.34 3.41 1.27
N TYR A 144 7.72 3.23 0.09
CA TYR A 144 6.37 2.68 -0.04
C TYR A 144 6.25 1.33 0.66
N TYR A 145 7.14 0.38 0.36
CA TYR A 145 7.10 -0.95 0.99
C TYR A 145 7.41 -0.90 2.48
N THR A 146 8.31 0.01 2.90
CA THR A 146 8.57 0.25 4.32
C THR A 146 7.31 0.70 5.06
N ILE A 147 6.55 1.63 4.48
CA ILE A 147 5.29 2.12 5.06
C ILE A 147 4.19 1.07 5.01
N ARG A 148 4.06 0.29 3.92
CA ARG A 148 3.10 -0.82 3.83
C ARG A 148 3.38 -1.85 4.93
N ASN A 149 4.63 -2.30 5.08
CA ASN A 149 5.03 -3.24 6.12
C ASN A 149 4.81 -2.67 7.53
N TRP A 150 5.13 -1.40 7.75
CA TRP A 150 4.87 -0.72 9.03
C TRP A 150 3.37 -0.61 9.36
N SER A 151 2.56 -0.27 8.37
CA SER A 151 1.10 -0.08 8.52
C SER A 151 0.36 -1.37 8.86
N LYS A 152 0.92 -2.54 8.51
CA LYS A 152 0.29 -3.84 8.80
C LYS A 152 0.02 -4.01 10.30
N SER A 153 0.80 -3.40 11.18
CA SER A 153 0.56 -3.44 12.63
C SER A 153 -0.60 -2.54 13.11
N GLY A 154 -1.49 -2.08 12.22
CA GLY A 154 -2.59 -1.16 12.56
C GLY A 154 -2.12 0.28 12.83
N LYS A 155 -0.84 0.56 12.57
CA LYS A 155 -0.23 1.87 12.77
C LYS A 155 -0.52 2.79 11.59
N ASN A 156 -0.73 4.07 11.89
CA ASN A 156 -0.85 5.12 10.90
C ASN A 156 -0.29 6.45 11.42
N GLN A 157 -0.26 7.47 10.56
CA GLN A 157 0.25 8.80 10.86
C GLN A 157 -0.50 9.52 12.00
N LEU A 158 -1.72 9.09 12.34
CA LEU A 158 -2.54 9.69 13.40
C LEU A 158 -2.25 9.06 14.77
N ASN A 159 -2.17 7.72 14.84
CA ASN A 159 -1.98 7.00 16.10
C ASN A 159 -0.50 6.73 16.45
N SER A 160 0.41 6.86 15.48
CA SER A 160 1.84 6.56 15.62
C SER A 160 2.71 7.68 15.03
N ARG A 161 2.31 8.94 15.27
CA ARG A 161 2.88 10.14 14.62
C ARG A 161 4.40 10.22 14.69
N LYS A 162 4.99 10.01 15.88
CA LYS A 162 6.44 10.13 16.06
C LYS A 162 7.19 9.10 15.22
N GLU A 163 6.75 7.84 15.28
CA GLU A 163 7.35 6.75 14.52
C GLU A 163 7.19 6.97 13.01
N PHE A 164 6.03 7.45 12.56
CA PHE A 164 5.82 7.83 11.17
C PHE A 164 6.75 8.96 10.72
N GLN A 165 6.93 9.99 11.55
CA GLN A 165 7.86 11.09 11.26
C GLN A 165 9.30 10.60 11.19
N ASP A 166 9.71 9.75 12.12
CA ASP A 166 11.07 9.17 12.14
C ASP A 166 11.31 8.33 10.86
N LEU A 167 10.34 7.52 10.45
CA LEU A 167 10.39 6.75 9.19
C LEU A 167 10.45 7.67 7.96
N LEU A 168 9.55 8.65 7.87
CA LEU A 168 9.50 9.60 6.76
C LEU A 168 10.83 10.35 6.63
N THR A 169 11.39 10.83 7.74
CA THR A 169 12.66 11.55 7.70
C THR A 169 13.79 10.63 7.27
N LYS A 170 13.95 9.48 7.94
CA LYS A 170 15.10 8.59 7.73
C LYS A 170 15.09 7.88 6.37
N GLU A 171 13.92 7.44 5.92
CA GLU A 171 13.79 6.53 4.77
C GLU A 171 13.36 7.24 3.48
N LEU A 172 12.83 8.48 3.56
CA LEU A 172 12.46 9.27 2.38
C LEU A 172 13.21 10.60 2.30
N VAL A 173 13.08 11.47 3.30
CA VAL A 173 13.58 12.85 3.21
C VAL A 173 15.11 12.88 3.19
N ASP A 174 15.77 12.26 4.16
CA ASP A 174 17.23 12.27 4.26
C ASP A 174 17.91 11.64 3.02
N PRO A 175 17.44 10.50 2.48
CA PRO A 175 17.93 9.98 1.20
C PRO A 175 17.75 10.96 0.04
N LEU A 176 16.56 11.55 -0.15
CA LEU A 176 16.31 12.50 -1.23
C LEU A 176 17.18 13.76 -1.10
N MET A 177 17.42 14.23 0.12
CA MET A 177 18.25 15.40 0.40
C MET A 177 19.72 15.22 0.01
N LYS A 178 20.22 13.98 -0.10
CA LYS A 178 21.57 13.71 -0.62
C LYS A 178 21.69 14.00 -2.11
N TYR A 179 20.57 13.97 -2.84
CA TYR A 179 20.53 14.16 -4.29
C TYR A 179 20.03 15.54 -4.72
N THR A 180 19.44 16.33 -3.81
CA THR A 180 19.03 17.71 -4.07
C THR A 180 20.12 18.70 -3.65
N LYS A 181 20.76 19.36 -4.62
CA LYS A 181 21.78 20.41 -4.34
C LYS A 181 21.22 21.65 -3.63
N SER A 182 19.89 21.85 -3.64
CA SER A 182 19.21 23.06 -3.16
C SER A 182 18.39 22.85 -1.87
N GLY A 183 18.51 21.71 -1.21
CA GLY A 183 17.71 21.39 -0.03
C GLY A 183 16.26 20.98 -0.36
N PHE A 184 15.40 21.02 0.66
CA PHE A 184 14.04 20.46 0.68
C PHE A 184 13.17 21.01 -0.47
N SER A 185 12.68 20.13 -1.35
CA SER A 185 11.94 20.52 -2.56
C SER A 185 10.42 20.32 -2.39
N VAL A 186 9.61 21.04 -3.17
CA VAL A 186 8.14 20.83 -3.23
C VAL A 186 7.82 19.37 -3.60
N LYS A 187 8.58 18.80 -4.54
CA LYS A 187 8.47 17.39 -4.93
C LYS A 187 8.70 16.42 -3.76
N THR A 188 9.69 16.71 -2.90
CA THR A 188 9.96 15.92 -1.68
C THR A 188 8.75 15.94 -0.72
N VAL A 189 8.09 17.09 -0.57
CA VAL A 189 6.86 17.20 0.23
C VAL A 189 5.73 16.38 -0.38
N GLN A 190 5.53 16.50 -1.70
CA GLN A 190 4.46 15.80 -2.42
C GLN A 190 4.65 14.29 -2.35
N MET A 191 5.87 13.79 -2.55
CA MET A 191 6.23 12.38 -2.36
C MET A 191 5.87 11.89 -0.96
N GLY A 192 6.24 12.64 0.09
CA GLY A 192 5.90 12.29 1.47
C GLY A 192 4.40 12.28 1.75
N MET A 193 3.65 13.22 1.16
CA MET A 193 2.19 13.25 1.24
C MET A 193 1.55 12.03 0.58
N ILE A 194 1.98 11.68 -0.63
CA ILE A 194 1.48 10.52 -1.38
C ILE A 194 1.72 9.24 -0.57
N SER A 195 2.92 9.07 -0.01
CA SER A 195 3.26 7.89 0.81
C SER A 195 2.41 7.80 2.08
N ALA A 196 2.12 8.91 2.75
CA ALA A 196 1.24 8.92 3.92
C ALA A 196 -0.19 8.43 3.57
N MET A 197 -0.64 8.74 2.35
CA MET A 197 -1.97 8.34 1.88
C MET A 197 -2.02 6.88 1.39
N MET A 198 -0.88 6.22 1.19
CA MET A 198 -0.77 4.82 0.75
C MET A 198 -0.89 3.81 1.90
N ILE A 199 -0.87 4.28 3.15
CA ILE A 199 -1.29 3.49 4.32
C ILE A 199 -2.73 2.97 4.13
N ASP A 200 -3.57 3.75 3.44
CA ASP A 200 -4.96 3.39 3.14
C ASP A 200 -5.07 2.13 2.27
N ASP A 201 -4.04 1.80 1.46
CA ASP A 201 -4.05 0.62 0.59
C ASP A 201 -4.14 -0.66 1.44
N THR A 202 -3.28 -0.76 2.46
CA THR A 202 -3.30 -1.88 3.43
C THR A 202 -4.66 -1.97 4.13
N GLU A 203 -5.21 -0.84 4.57
CA GLU A 203 -6.52 -0.81 5.24
C GLU A 203 -7.66 -1.29 4.32
N ILE A 204 -7.63 -0.90 3.03
CA ILE A 204 -8.66 -1.25 2.06
C ILE A 204 -8.66 -2.74 1.77
N PHE A 205 -7.50 -3.32 1.45
CA PHE A 205 -7.40 -4.76 1.18
C PHE A 205 -7.72 -5.59 2.42
N HIS A 206 -7.21 -5.19 3.58
CA HIS A 206 -7.52 -5.87 4.84
C HIS A 206 -9.03 -5.92 5.12
N LYS A 207 -9.73 -4.79 4.98
CA LYS A 207 -11.20 -4.73 5.11
C LYS A 207 -11.94 -5.59 4.08
N ALA A 208 -11.47 -5.59 2.83
CA ALA A 208 -12.06 -6.42 1.78
C ALA A 208 -11.91 -7.91 2.10
N TRP A 209 -10.72 -8.34 2.52
CA TRP A 209 -10.45 -9.72 2.92
C TRP A 209 -11.26 -10.11 4.15
N GLN A 210 -11.35 -9.26 5.17
CA GLN A 210 -12.24 -9.49 6.32
C GLN A 210 -13.70 -9.66 5.93
N SER A 211 -14.20 -8.84 5.00
CA SER A 211 -15.56 -8.97 4.50
C SER A 211 -15.79 -10.34 3.84
N ARG A 212 -14.81 -10.85 3.10
CA ARG A 212 -14.85 -12.18 2.48
C ARG A 212 -14.85 -13.29 3.53
N MET A 213 -14.00 -13.20 4.56
CA MET A 213 -13.99 -14.16 5.68
C MET A 213 -15.35 -14.23 6.38
N ARG A 214 -15.98 -13.07 6.62
CA ARG A 214 -17.31 -13.02 7.26
C ARG A 214 -18.41 -13.62 6.38
N THR A 215 -18.28 -13.52 5.07
CA THR A 215 -19.29 -13.98 4.11
C THR A 215 -19.17 -15.47 3.82
N PHE A 216 -17.94 -15.97 3.64
CA PHE A 216 -17.68 -17.32 3.14
C PHE A 216 -17.08 -18.27 4.20
N GLY A 217 -16.79 -17.78 5.41
CA GLY A 217 -16.02 -18.50 6.42
C GLY A 217 -14.51 -18.32 6.19
N GLU A 218 -13.70 -18.69 7.19
CA GLU A 218 -12.26 -18.41 7.18
C GLU A 218 -11.52 -19.13 6.04
N HIS A 219 -11.75 -20.44 5.87
CA HIS A 219 -11.05 -21.24 4.86
C HIS A 219 -11.39 -20.79 3.43
N LYS A 220 -12.68 -20.69 3.08
CA LYS A 220 -13.08 -20.25 1.74
C LYS A 220 -12.79 -18.76 1.52
N GLY A 221 -12.97 -17.95 2.55
CA GLY A 221 -12.71 -16.51 2.49
C GLY A 221 -11.24 -16.17 2.20
N ILE A 222 -10.29 -16.95 2.72
CA ILE A 222 -8.86 -16.72 2.45
C ILE A 222 -8.49 -17.06 1.01
N LEU A 223 -9.03 -18.16 0.47
CA LEU A 223 -8.82 -18.52 -0.94
C LEU A 223 -9.44 -17.48 -1.85
N TYR A 224 -10.65 -16.99 -1.50
CA TYR A 224 -11.29 -15.89 -2.22
C TYR A 224 -10.41 -14.64 -2.25
N ALA A 225 -9.75 -14.30 -1.13
CA ALA A 225 -8.82 -13.16 -1.07
C ALA A 225 -7.57 -13.39 -1.94
N ALA A 226 -6.95 -14.57 -1.86
CA ALA A 226 -5.77 -14.94 -2.63
C ALA A 226 -6.02 -15.00 -4.15
N ILE A 227 -7.24 -15.32 -4.56
CA ILE A 227 -7.64 -15.41 -5.98
C ILE A 227 -8.10 -14.05 -6.51
N ALA A 228 -8.87 -13.28 -5.73
CA ALA A 228 -9.40 -11.99 -6.16
C ALA A 228 -8.30 -10.96 -6.40
N THR A 229 -7.32 -10.91 -5.49
CA THR A 229 -6.27 -9.88 -5.45
C THR A 229 -4.89 -10.53 -5.28
N PRO A 230 -4.41 -11.35 -6.23
CA PRO A 230 -3.25 -12.21 -6.04
C PRO A 230 -1.94 -11.46 -5.78
N ASP A 231 -1.69 -10.34 -6.46
CA ASP A 231 -0.49 -9.50 -6.24
C ASP A 231 -0.47 -8.94 -4.81
N GLU A 232 -1.55 -8.28 -4.41
CA GLU A 232 -1.65 -7.62 -3.11
C GLU A 232 -1.66 -8.64 -1.97
N PHE A 233 -2.29 -9.80 -2.19
CA PHE A 233 -2.30 -10.89 -1.23
C PHE A 233 -0.90 -11.48 -1.04
N ALA A 234 -0.16 -11.74 -2.12
CA ALA A 234 1.22 -12.22 -2.07
C ALA A 234 2.19 -11.18 -1.48
N LEU A 235 2.06 -9.90 -1.86
CA LEU A 235 2.83 -8.80 -1.29
C LEU A 235 2.61 -8.69 0.22
N MET A 236 1.36 -8.71 0.69
CA MET A 236 1.09 -8.63 2.12
C MET A 236 1.59 -9.89 2.84
N ARG A 237 1.43 -11.08 2.26
CA ARG A 237 1.96 -12.35 2.79
C ARG A 237 3.48 -12.33 2.93
N SER A 238 4.21 -11.67 2.03
CA SER A 238 5.68 -11.58 2.06
C SER A 238 6.22 -10.79 3.25
N PHE A 239 5.39 -9.97 3.89
CA PHE A 239 5.77 -9.26 5.11
C PHE A 239 5.70 -10.14 6.37
N PHE A 240 5.17 -11.35 6.30
CA PHE A 240 5.02 -12.23 7.47
C PHE A 240 5.98 -13.42 7.39
N GLU A 241 6.52 -13.81 8.54
CA GLU A 241 7.43 -14.96 8.66
C GLU A 241 6.72 -16.28 8.33
N ASP A 242 5.46 -16.42 8.74
CA ASP A 242 4.66 -17.62 8.56
C ASP A 242 3.20 -17.33 8.16
N ASP A 243 2.54 -18.37 7.63
CA ASP A 243 1.15 -18.29 7.16
C ASP A 243 0.16 -18.12 8.32
N VAL A 244 0.46 -18.66 9.50
CA VAL A 244 -0.37 -18.53 10.71
C VAL A 244 -0.51 -17.07 11.13
N SER A 245 0.61 -16.35 11.22
CA SER A 245 0.66 -14.94 11.61
C SER A 245 -0.06 -14.06 10.60
N PHE A 246 0.09 -14.37 9.32
CA PHE A 246 -0.62 -13.67 8.25
C PHE A 246 -2.13 -13.90 8.31
N ARG A 247 -2.56 -15.16 8.49
CA ARG A 247 -3.97 -15.52 8.65
C ARG A 247 -4.61 -14.81 9.84
N GLN A 248 -3.94 -14.85 10.98
CA GLN A 248 -4.39 -14.17 12.19
C GLN A 248 -4.54 -12.67 11.94
N TRP A 249 -3.55 -12.05 11.29
CA TRP A 249 -3.59 -10.63 10.94
C TRP A 249 -4.80 -10.28 10.08
N ILE A 250 -5.17 -11.10 9.08
CA ILE A 250 -6.36 -10.85 8.26
C ILE A 250 -7.63 -10.88 9.12
N VAL A 251 -7.75 -11.86 10.02
CA VAL A 251 -8.95 -12.05 10.85
C VAL A 251 -9.08 -10.96 11.93
N ASP A 252 -7.97 -10.51 12.49
CA ASP A 252 -7.95 -9.51 13.55
C ASP A 252 -8.48 -8.16 13.08
N PRO A 253 -9.36 -7.47 13.82
CA PRO A 253 -9.84 -6.14 13.46
C PRO A 253 -8.67 -5.19 13.20
N PHE A 254 -8.75 -4.41 12.12
CA PHE A 254 -7.81 -3.30 11.92
C PHE A 254 -8.15 -2.20 12.93
N GLU A 255 -7.61 -2.31 14.14
CA GLU A 255 -7.84 -1.34 15.21
C GLU A 255 -7.07 -0.05 14.91
N ILE A 256 -7.70 0.87 14.18
CA ILE A 256 -7.28 2.28 14.23
C ILE A 256 -7.78 2.83 15.56
N LYS A 257 -6.97 2.72 16.61
CA LYS A 257 -7.22 3.44 17.86
C LYS A 257 -7.25 4.93 17.54
N GLU A 258 -8.38 5.58 17.80
CA GLU A 258 -8.45 7.04 17.74
C GLU A 258 -7.43 7.61 18.74
N PRO A 259 -6.64 8.64 18.36
CA PRO A 259 -5.77 9.30 19.31
C PRO A 259 -6.63 9.99 20.38
N GLU A 260 -6.38 9.65 21.65
CA GLU A 260 -6.92 10.35 22.83
C GLU A 260 -6.52 11.84 22.84
#